data_AF-A0A2G9LZX2-F1
#
_entry.id   AF-A0A2G9LZX2-F1
#
_cell.length_a   1.000
_cell.length_b   1.000
_cell.length_c   1.000
_cell.angle_alpha   90.00
_cell.angle_beta   90.00
_cell.angle_gamma   90.00
#
_symmetry.space_group_name_H-M   'P 1'
#
loop_
_entity.id
_entity.type
_entity.pdbx_description
1 polymer ?
#
loop_
_entity_poly.entity_id
_entity_poly.type
_entity_poly.pdbx_seq_one_letter_code
_entity_poly.pdbx_strand_id
1 'polypeptide(L)'
;MYDLVIVGGGPAGLSAAVYAARYRIKAVVIAKIIGGKLLEANRIENYPGFKSIRGMRLAERMKEQVLHLGGEIIEAEAVDIKRGYTLFNVFGSDNRKYQTKAIILAM
;
A
#
# COMPACT_ATOMS: atom_id res chain seq x y z
N MET A 1 3.25 -7.98 14.67
CA MET A 1 1.78 -7.86 14.64
C MET A 1 1.40 -6.43 14.28
N TYR A 2 0.53 -6.30 13.28
CA TYR A 2 -0.02 -5.05 12.77
C TYR A 2 -1.49 -4.92 13.17
N ASP A 3 -2.00 -3.69 13.21
CA ASP A 3 -3.44 -3.45 13.28
C ASP A 3 -4.09 -3.60 11.90
N LEU A 4 -3.35 -3.25 10.85
CA LEU A 4 -3.81 -3.28 9.47
C LEU A 4 -2.69 -3.76 8.52
N VAL A 5 -3.04 -4.66 7.60
CA VAL A 5 -2.19 -4.96 6.42
C VAL A 5 -2.92 -4.49 5.18
N ILE A 6 -2.24 -3.76 4.32
CA ILE A 6 -2.76 -3.26 3.05
C ILE A 6 -2.06 -4.05 1.95
N VAL A 7 -2.83 -4.78 1.14
CA VAL A 7 -2.29 -5.58 0.04
C VAL A 7 -2.48 -4.81 -1.26
N GLY A 8 -1.38 -4.37 -1.86
CA GLY A 8 -1.36 -3.62 -3.11
C GLY A 8 -0.74 -2.22 -2.97
N GLY A 9 0.12 -1.89 -3.93
CA GLY A 9 0.97 -0.68 -3.92
C GLY A 9 0.49 0.43 -4.85
N GLY A 10 -0.72 0.30 -5.41
CA GLY A 10 -1.32 1.32 -6.28
C GLY A 10 -1.87 2.53 -5.53
N PRO A 11 -2.56 3.45 -6.22
CA PRO A 11 -3.15 4.64 -5.60
C PRO A 11 -4.07 4.32 -4.43
N ALA A 12 -4.87 3.26 -4.52
CA ALA A 12 -5.79 2.84 -3.46
C ALA A 12 -5.03 2.43 -2.19
N GLY A 13 -4.03 1.55 -2.31
CA GLY A 13 -3.24 1.08 -1.17
C GLY A 13 -2.38 2.17 -0.55
N LEU A 14 -1.72 3.00 -1.37
CA LEU A 14 -0.93 4.13 -0.89
C LEU A 14 -1.81 5.19 -0.21
N SER A 15 -3.02 5.45 -0.72
CA SER A 15 -3.97 6.36 -0.04
C SER A 15 -4.41 5.80 1.31
N ALA A 16 -4.75 4.51 1.40
CA ALA A 16 -5.09 3.86 2.66
C ALA A 16 -3.93 3.96 3.67
N ALA A 17 -2.68 3.79 3.21
CA ALA A 17 -1.49 3.90 4.04
C ALA A 17 -1.25 5.32 4.57
N VAL A 18 -1.49 6.36 3.76
CA VAL A 18 -1.45 7.76 4.21
C VAL A 18 -2.41 7.98 5.38
N TYR A 19 -3.66 7.51 5.26
CA TYR A 19 -4.64 7.65 6.35
C TYR A 19 -4.28 6.82 7.58
N ALA A 20 -3.82 5.59 7.41
CA ALA A 20 -3.38 4.75 8.51
C ALA A 20 -2.23 5.40 9.31
N ALA A 21 -1.22 5.95 8.60
CA ALA A 21 -0.11 6.66 9.20
C ALA A 21 -0.57 7.91 9.97
N ARG A 22 -1.48 8.71 9.41
CA ARG A 22 -2.04 9.90 10.09
C ARG A 22 -2.76 9.57 11.39
N TYR A 23 -3.48 8.47 11.44
CA TYR A 23 -4.17 8.00 12.64
C TYR A 23 -3.28 7.16 13.56
N ARG A 24 -1.97 7.05 13.27
CA ARG A 24 -1.01 6.22 14.03
C ARG A 24 -1.45 4.76 14.16
N ILE A 25 -2.19 4.27 13.16
CA ILE A 25 -2.52 2.85 13.05
C ILE A 25 -1.25 2.12 12.65
N LYS A 26 -0.88 1.06 13.37
CA LYS A 26 0.28 0.25 13.02
C LYS A 26 -0.03 -0.55 11.76
N ALA A 27 0.28 0.01 10.60
CA ALA A 27 -0.06 -0.54 9.29
C ALA A 27 1.18 -0.78 8.43
N VAL A 28 1.08 -1.77 7.53
CA VAL A 28 2.08 -2.05 6.50
C VAL A 28 1.42 -2.27 5.15
N VAL A 29 2.01 -1.70 4.09
CA VAL A 29 1.68 -2.00 2.70
C VAL A 29 2.56 -3.14 2.22
N ILE A 30 1.97 -4.21 1.68
CA ILE A 30 2.68 -5.31 1.02
C ILE A 30 2.38 -5.21 -0.47
N ALA A 31 3.41 -4.91 -1.26
CA ALA A 31 3.23 -4.74 -2.69
C ALA A 31 4.51 -5.00 -3.49
N LYS A 32 4.40 -5.83 -4.53
CA LYS A 32 5.47 -6.09 -5.49
C LYS A 32 5.80 -4.89 -6.38
N ILE A 33 4.79 -4.09 -6.69
CA ILE A 33 4.92 -2.92 -7.57
C ILE A 33 4.32 -1.70 -6.84
N ILE A 34 5.17 -0.74 -6.51
CA ILE A 34 4.74 0.54 -5.92
C ILE A 34 4.34 1.50 -7.04
N GLY A 35 3.11 1.98 -6.99
CA GLY A 35 2.47 2.79 -8.03
C GLY A 35 1.39 2.04 -8.83
N GLY A 36 1.43 0.71 -8.87
CA GLY A 36 0.50 -0.10 -9.65
C GLY A 36 0.40 0.38 -11.11
N LYS A 37 -0.83 0.47 -11.64
CA LYS A 37 -1.08 0.92 -13.02
C LYS A 37 -0.69 2.37 -13.31
N LEU A 38 -0.39 3.20 -12.30
CA LEU A 38 0.15 4.54 -12.56
C LEU A 38 1.46 4.48 -13.35
N LEU A 39 2.25 3.42 -13.17
CA LEU A 39 3.55 3.30 -13.83
C LEU A 39 3.45 3.19 -15.35
N GLU A 40 2.31 2.72 -15.87
CA GLU A 40 2.05 2.59 -17.31
C GLU A 40 1.56 3.92 -17.93
N ALA A 41 1.10 4.86 -17.10
CA ALA A 41 0.54 6.11 -17.57
C ALA A 41 1.63 7.14 -17.89
N ASN A 42 1.82 7.42 -19.19
CA ASN A 42 2.74 8.47 -19.65
C ASN A 42 2.36 9.86 -19.13
N ARG A 43 1.07 10.18 -19.15
CA ARG A 43 0.52 11.48 -18.72
C ARG A 43 -0.86 11.30 -18.08
N ILE A 44 -1.08 11.95 -16.95
CA ILE A 44 -2.33 11.95 -16.18
C ILE A 44 -2.80 13.40 -16.06
N GLU A 45 -4.02 13.68 -16.50
CA GLU A 45 -4.61 15.03 -16.57
C GLU A 45 -5.94 15.12 -15.82
N ASN A 46 -6.35 14.02 -15.18
CA ASN A 46 -7.62 13.87 -14.48
C ASN A 46 -7.43 13.57 -12.98
N TYR A 47 -6.25 13.84 -12.41
CA TYR A 47 -6.01 13.73 -10.97
C TYR A 47 -6.04 15.13 -10.33
N PRO A 48 -7.05 15.45 -9.51
CA PRO A 48 -7.16 16.76 -8.87
C PRO A 48 -5.88 17.18 -8.13
N GLY A 49 -5.51 18.46 -8.25
CA GLY A 49 -4.25 18.99 -7.71
C GLY A 49 -3.09 19.02 -8.72
N PHE A 50 -3.21 18.34 -9.87
CA PHE A 50 -2.28 18.45 -10.99
C PHE A 50 -3.03 18.76 -12.28
N LYS A 51 -2.58 19.77 -13.04
CA LYS A 51 -3.06 19.96 -14.41
C LYS A 51 -2.58 18.84 -15.33
N SER A 52 -1.34 18.39 -15.12
CA SER A 52 -0.73 17.28 -15.85
C SER A 52 0.44 16.73 -15.04
N ILE A 53 0.58 15.40 -14.94
CA ILE A 53 1.70 14.73 -14.25
C ILE A 53 2.00 13.37 -14.90
N ARG A 54 3.26 12.94 -14.92
CA ARG A 54 3.63 11.57 -15.32
C ARG A 54 3.21 10.58 -14.25
N GLY A 55 2.66 9.44 -14.61
CA GLY A 55 2.16 8.47 -13.64
C GLY A 55 3.22 7.95 -12.67
N MET A 56 4.44 7.71 -13.15
CA MET A 56 5.60 7.38 -12.31
C MET A 56 5.88 8.45 -11.23
N ARG A 57 5.80 9.74 -11.59
CA ARG A 57 6.02 10.84 -10.63
C ARG A 57 4.89 10.96 -9.62
N LEU A 58 3.65 10.65 -10.01
CA LEU A 58 2.52 10.60 -9.08
C LEU A 58 2.69 9.45 -8.08
N ALA A 59 3.06 8.25 -8.56
CA ALA A 59 3.33 7.10 -7.70
C ALA A 59 4.45 7.37 -6.68
N GLU A 60 5.55 7.98 -7.13
CA GLU A 60 6.66 8.38 -6.26
C GLU A 60 6.21 9.36 -5.17
N ARG A 61 5.45 10.41 -5.53
CA ARG A 61 4.90 11.37 -4.55
C ARG A 61 3.98 10.70 -3.51
N MET A 62 3.16 9.75 -3.93
CA MET A 62 2.30 9.00 -3.00
C MET A 62 3.14 8.13 -2.05
N LYS A 63 4.18 7.47 -2.56
CA LYS A 63 5.14 6.70 -1.74
C LYS A 63 5.86 7.60 -0.74
N GLU A 64 6.41 8.73 -1.20
CA GLU A 64 7.09 9.73 -0.37
C GLU A 64 6.17 10.21 0.76
N GLN A 65 4.90 10.47 0.47
CA GLN A 65 3.93 10.91 1.47
C GLN A 65 3.68 9.85 2.55
N VAL A 66 3.55 8.57 2.18
CA VAL A 66 3.42 7.47 3.15
C VAL A 66 4.65 7.41 4.08
N LEU A 67 5.85 7.41 3.51
CA LEU A 67 7.10 7.32 4.26
C LEU A 67 7.32 8.54 5.16
N HIS A 68 7.01 9.74 4.68
CA HIS A 68 7.12 10.98 5.44
C HIS A 68 6.23 10.99 6.70
N LEU A 69 5.06 10.37 6.61
CA LEU A 69 4.13 10.22 7.74
C LEU A 69 4.49 9.04 8.66
N GLY A 70 5.59 8.33 8.39
CA GLY A 70 6.05 7.17 9.16
C GLY A 70 5.35 5.86 8.80
N GLY A 71 4.67 5.79 7.65
CA GLY A 71 4.08 4.56 7.15
C GLY A 71 5.13 3.57 6.64
N GLU A 72 4.80 2.28 6.70
CA GLU A 72 5.68 1.18 6.29
C GLU A 72 5.23 0.58 4.96
N ILE A 73 6.17 0.38 4.03
CA ILE A 73 5.94 -0.28 2.74
C ILE A 73 6.99 -1.38 2.59
N ILE A 74 6.53 -2.59 2.31
CA ILE A 74 7.36 -3.76 2.04
C ILE A 74 7.17 -4.17 0.59
N GLU A 75 8.30 -4.26 -0.11
CA GLU A 75 8.35 -4.74 -1.48
C GLU A 75 8.31 -6.27 -1.52
N ALA A 76 7.09 -6.81 -1.47
CA ALA A 76 6.82 -8.24 -1.53
C ALA A 76 5.42 -8.48 -2.13
N GLU A 77 5.17 -9.69 -2.60
CA GLU A 77 3.86 -10.12 -3.09
C GLU A 77 3.12 -10.85 -1.97
N ALA A 78 1.86 -10.50 -1.71
CA ALA A 78 1.03 -11.29 -0.80
C ALA A 78 0.57 -12.56 -1.53
N VAL A 79 1.12 -13.71 -1.12
CA VAL A 79 0.91 -14.99 -1.80
C VAL A 79 -0.31 -15.76 -1.28
N ASP A 80 -0.66 -15.57 -0.01
CA ASP A 80 -1.80 -16.23 0.62
C ASP A 80 -2.32 -15.42 1.81
N ILE A 81 -3.62 -15.53 2.08
CA ILE A 81 -4.29 -14.88 3.21
C ILE A 81 -5.16 -15.92 3.91
N LYS A 82 -4.81 -16.24 5.16
CA LYS A 82 -5.59 -17.16 5.99
C LYS A 82 -6.26 -16.43 7.15
N ARG A 83 -7.57 -16.61 7.28
CA ARG A 83 -8.33 -16.16 8.44
C ARG A 83 -8.23 -17.18 9.56
N GLY A 84 -7.69 -16.76 10.70
CA GLY A 84 -7.80 -17.49 11.97
C GLY A 84 -9.08 -17.11 12.72
N TYR A 85 -9.20 -17.54 13.98
CA TYR A 85 -10.37 -17.23 14.81
C TYR A 85 -10.58 -15.73 15.03
N THR A 86 -9.51 -14.98 15.34
CA THR A 86 -9.58 -13.55 15.68
C THR A 86 -8.69 -12.65 14.81
N LEU A 87 -7.70 -13.23 14.12
CA LEU A 87 -6.68 -12.51 13.36
C LEU A 87 -6.54 -13.09 11.96
N PHE A 88 -6.02 -12.28 11.05
CA PHE A 88 -5.59 -12.72 9.72
C PHE A 88 -4.08 -12.94 9.69
N ASN A 89 -3.66 -13.88 8.85
CA ASN A 89 -2.26 -14.12 8.52
C ASN A 89 -2.09 -13.91 7.02
N VAL A 90 -1.30 -12.90 6.64
CA VAL A 90 -0.89 -12.66 5.25
C VAL A 90 0.51 -13.22 5.07
N PHE A 91 0.70 -14.08 4.08
CA PHE A 91 1.98 -14.68 3.74
C PHE A 91 2.58 -13.89 2.58
N GLY A 92 3.82 -13.44 2.73
CA GLY A 92 4.56 -12.73 1.69
C GLY A 92 5.46 -13.67 0.90
N SER A 93 5.77 -13.29 -0.34
CA SER A 93 6.78 -13.94 -1.19
C SER A 93 8.20 -13.86 -0.64
N ASP A 94 8.41 -13.03 0.38
CA ASP A 94 9.64 -12.87 1.15
C ASP A 94 9.78 -13.92 2.29
N ASN A 95 8.92 -14.94 2.28
CA ASN A 95 8.80 -15.96 3.33
C ASN A 95 8.45 -15.39 4.73
N ARG A 96 7.96 -14.15 4.81
CA ARG A 96 7.50 -13.57 6.06
C ARG A 96 6.00 -13.75 6.22
N LYS A 97 5.57 -13.78 7.48
CA LYS A 97 4.18 -13.84 7.89
C LYS A 97 3.79 -12.54 8.59
N TYR A 98 2.78 -11.89 8.05
CA TYR A 98 2.22 -10.64 8.55
C TYR A 98 0.89 -10.91 9.24
N GLN A 99 0.92 -10.92 10.57
CA GLN A 99 -0.28 -11.11 11.38
C GLN A 99 -0.97 -9.77 11.66
N THR A 100 -2.28 -9.70 11.42
CA THR A 100 -3.06 -8.46 11.49
C THR A 100 -4.49 -8.65 12.00
N LYS A 101 -5.11 -7.58 12.50
CA LYS A 101 -6.52 -7.54 12.90
C LYS A 101 -7.45 -7.28 11.71
N ALA A 102 -7.00 -6.47 10.75
CA ALA A 102 -7.77 -6.12 9.56
C ALA A 102 -6.89 -6.13 8.29
N ILE A 103 -7.54 -6.27 7.14
CA ILE A 103 -6.91 -6.24 5.81
C ILE A 103 -7.68 -5.27 4.91
N ILE A 104 -6.96 -4.46 4.14
CA ILE A 104 -7.49 -3.77 2.96
C ILE A 104 -6.91 -4.44 1.73
N LEU A 105 -7.77 -4.92 0.83
CA LEU A 105 -7.37 -5.43 -0.48
C LEU A 105 -7.45 -4.30 -1.50
N ALA A 106 -6.31 -3.94 -2.07
CA ALA A 106 -6.13 -2.84 -3.03
C ALA A 106 -5.23 -3.29 -4.20
N MET A 107 -5.51 -4.51 -4.68
CA MET A 107 -4.76 -5.26 -5.70
C MET A 107 -5.02 -4.78 -7.13
#